data_AF-A0A543PLG3-F1
#
_entry.id   AF-A0A543PLG3-F1
#
_cell.length_a   1.000
_cell.length_b   1.000
_cell.length_c   1.000
_cell.angle_alpha   90.00
_cell.angle_beta   90.00
_cell.angle_gamma   90.00
#
_symmetry.space_group_name_H-M   'P 1'
#
loop_
_entity.id
_entity.type
_entity.pdbx_description
1 polymer ?
#
loop_
_entity_poly.entity_id
_entity_poly.type
_entity_poly.pdbx_seq_one_letter_code
_entity_poly.pdbx_strand_id
1 'polypeptide(L)'
;MYGVSDFREATPIPGPDAFRASGRDARLSQAAIVLGAGAAVGGHWERLDSPEALGLPPELGQIEKTGGVSLEEAVAPLEVDAKSYVSAPARRFPSGLGAEMTQRLIDRPHAVTAAALVEVSLHSDSLLVRASAAVAALDTAGGAQRTDVVATLVDGADARDPLTRQIARIGLSRVNPGHDKLAHLVGRAAELTGTDRPSHTAVLTHGTFAAKTRWWRPGGDFYTYLDALVPPLHLHDPSFGWSGLYSDPARQLAAQQLAAWLVDQGLQQPDLFAHSHGGTVANLATRGGAEFERLVLLSWPVHTQWFPDFTQIQRIIDIRVRLDLVIIADRGGQTFTPPAAYRGKVTSYVNGWFDHGATNNPAYWQQHDLPAAL
;
A
#
# COMPACT_ATOMS: atom_id res chain seq x y z
N MET A 1 27.51 -13.93 -2.59
CA MET A 1 26.92 -13.47 -1.32
C MET A 1 26.64 -11.98 -1.49
N TYR A 2 25.45 -11.62 -1.98
CA TYR A 2 25.02 -10.21 -1.99
C TYR A 2 24.73 -9.84 -0.54
N GLY A 3 25.33 -8.75 -0.04
CA GLY A 3 25.06 -8.28 1.31
C GLY A 3 23.57 -8.08 1.49
N VAL A 4 22.97 -8.79 2.44
CA VAL A 4 21.60 -8.54 2.89
C VAL A 4 21.55 -7.06 3.22
N SER A 5 20.69 -6.29 2.54
CA SER A 5 20.54 -4.89 2.92
C SER A 5 20.01 -4.85 4.35
N ASP A 6 20.67 -4.09 5.22
CA ASP A 6 20.22 -3.92 6.60
C ASP A 6 18.82 -3.29 6.57
N PHE A 7 17.80 -4.10 6.82
CA PHE A 7 16.47 -3.59 7.07
C PHE A 7 16.53 -2.74 8.35
N ARG A 8 16.14 -1.46 8.23
CA ARG A 8 16.05 -0.54 9.36
C ARG A 8 14.61 -0.12 9.56
N GLU A 9 14.09 -0.49 10.72
CA GLU A 9 12.77 -0.05 11.17
C GLU A 9 12.72 1.48 11.29
N ALA A 10 11.64 2.07 10.75
CA ALA A 10 11.40 3.50 10.88
C ALA A 10 10.83 3.81 12.26
N THR A 11 11.15 4.99 12.81
CA THR A 11 10.53 5.51 14.03
C THR A 11 9.58 6.65 13.67
N PRO A 12 8.27 6.55 13.93
CA PRO A 12 7.35 7.65 13.69
C PRO A 12 7.76 8.92 14.45
N ILE A 13 7.68 10.07 13.78
CA ILE A 13 7.84 11.39 14.39
C ILE A 13 6.46 12.05 14.39
N PRO A 14 5.89 12.39 15.56
CA PRO A 14 4.52 12.86 15.63
C PRO A 14 4.37 14.32 15.23
N GLY A 15 3.23 14.63 14.62
CA GLY A 15 2.68 15.96 14.47
C GLY A 15 3.62 16.94 13.76
N PRO A 16 3.68 18.20 14.23
CA PRO A 16 4.49 19.24 13.61
C PRO A 16 6.00 18.95 13.63
N ASP A 17 6.48 18.14 14.57
CA ASP A 17 7.90 17.80 14.68
C ASP A 17 8.38 17.01 13.46
N ALA A 18 7.50 16.23 12.83
CA ALA A 18 7.80 15.56 11.56
C ALA A 18 8.23 16.57 10.49
N PHE A 19 7.59 17.73 10.42
CA PHE A 19 7.85 18.79 9.44
C PHE A 19 9.02 19.70 9.83
N ARG A 20 9.41 19.73 11.10
CA ARG A 20 10.62 20.44 11.57
C ARG A 20 11.87 19.59 11.40
N ALA A 21 11.73 18.28 11.49
CA ALA A 21 12.82 17.33 11.36
C ALA A 21 13.21 17.10 9.90
N SER A 22 14.40 16.54 9.73
CA SER A 22 14.91 16.06 8.45
C SER A 22 15.32 14.59 8.55
N GLY A 23 15.51 13.93 7.41
CA GLY A 23 15.91 12.52 7.36
C GLY A 23 14.80 11.58 6.90
N ARG A 24 15.08 10.28 6.93
CA ARG A 24 14.16 9.24 6.42
C ARG A 24 12.87 9.19 7.22
N ASP A 25 12.99 9.09 8.54
CA ASP A 25 11.86 8.87 9.45
C ASP A 25 10.92 10.08 9.50
N ALA A 26 11.47 11.29 9.41
CA ALA A 26 10.71 12.54 9.23
C ALA A 26 9.90 12.52 7.93
N ARG A 27 10.52 12.16 6.79
CA ARG A 27 9.84 12.09 5.48
C ARG A 27 8.73 11.04 5.43
N LEU A 28 8.94 9.88 6.06
CA LEU A 28 7.91 8.85 6.18
C LEU A 28 6.74 9.33 7.03
N SER A 29 7.02 10.00 8.15
CA SER A 29 5.99 10.54 9.04
C SER A 29 5.21 11.68 8.37
N GLN A 30 5.90 12.60 7.66
CA GLN A 30 5.27 13.64 6.84
C GLN A 30 4.33 13.02 5.79
N ALA A 31 4.80 12.01 5.05
CA ALA A 31 4.00 11.31 4.06
C ALA A 31 2.76 10.64 4.68
N ALA A 32 2.90 10.01 5.84
CA ALA A 32 1.80 9.40 6.57
C ALA A 32 0.76 10.43 7.04
N ILE A 33 1.23 11.55 7.62
CA ILE A 33 0.37 12.65 8.07
C ILE A 33 -0.43 13.24 6.89
N VAL A 34 0.23 13.48 5.76
CA VAL A 34 -0.40 14.07 4.58
C VAL A 34 -1.43 13.11 3.97
N LEU A 35 -1.09 11.82 3.84
CA LEU A 35 -2.04 10.81 3.39
C LEU A 35 -3.23 10.67 4.35
N GLY A 36 -2.98 10.71 5.66
CA GLY A 36 -4.02 10.68 6.69
C GLY A 36 -4.95 11.89 6.62
N ALA A 37 -4.42 13.09 6.41
CA ALA A 37 -5.21 14.30 6.21
C ALA A 37 -6.10 14.19 4.95
N GLY A 38 -5.55 13.70 3.83
CA GLY A 38 -6.34 13.41 2.62
C GLY A 38 -7.43 12.37 2.86
N ALA A 39 -7.09 11.27 3.54
CA ALA A 39 -8.04 10.22 3.88
C ALA A 39 -9.16 10.73 4.79
N ALA A 40 -8.86 11.61 5.76
CA ALA A 40 -9.87 12.25 6.61
C ALA A 40 -10.88 13.04 5.78
N VAL A 41 -10.41 13.92 4.89
CA VAL A 41 -11.29 14.72 4.01
C VAL A 41 -12.09 13.84 3.04
N GLY A 42 -11.48 12.76 2.53
CA GLY A 42 -12.16 11.76 1.70
C GLY A 42 -13.18 10.89 2.46
N GLY A 43 -13.23 11.00 3.80
CA GLY A 43 -14.03 10.16 4.69
C GLY A 43 -13.64 8.68 4.62
N HIS A 44 -12.34 8.46 4.74
CA HIS A 44 -11.65 7.17 4.86
C HIS A 44 -10.78 7.13 6.12
N TRP A 45 -11.06 7.98 7.11
CA TRP A 45 -10.30 8.06 8.35
C TRP A 45 -10.29 6.74 9.12
N GLU A 46 -11.39 5.99 9.07
CA GLU A 46 -11.53 4.69 9.72
C GLU A 46 -10.53 3.63 9.21
N ARG A 47 -9.82 3.93 8.13
CA ARG A 47 -8.83 3.06 7.51
C ARG A 47 -7.41 3.32 8.00
N LEU A 48 -7.17 4.41 8.74
CA LEU A 48 -5.89 4.66 9.40
C LEU A 48 -5.85 3.96 10.77
N ASP A 49 -4.90 3.06 10.94
CA ASP A 49 -4.62 2.46 12.24
C ASP A 49 -3.58 3.28 13.01
N SER A 50 -3.78 3.41 14.31
CA SER A 50 -2.88 4.12 15.22
C SER A 50 -2.51 5.55 14.79
N PRO A 51 -3.48 6.42 14.41
CA PRO A 51 -3.20 7.81 14.07
C PRO A 51 -2.51 8.59 15.20
N GLU A 52 -2.69 8.17 16.46
CA GLU A 52 -2.02 8.74 17.63
C GLU A 52 -0.49 8.65 17.57
N ALA A 53 0.07 7.64 16.89
CA ALA A 53 1.52 7.51 16.69
C ALA A 53 2.10 8.63 15.81
N LEU A 54 1.25 9.26 15.01
CA LEU A 54 1.56 10.45 14.21
C LEU A 54 1.14 11.75 14.90
N GLY A 55 0.66 11.70 16.15
CA GLY A 55 0.10 12.86 16.84
C GLY A 55 -1.17 13.41 16.19
N LEU A 56 -1.89 12.59 15.41
CA LEU A 56 -3.13 12.99 14.76
C LEU A 56 -4.33 12.70 15.67
N PRO A 57 -5.21 13.68 15.93
CA PRO A 57 -6.34 13.49 16.83
C PRO A 57 -7.47 12.67 16.18
N PRO A 58 -8.21 11.84 16.94
CA PRO A 58 -9.32 11.04 16.41
C PRO A 58 -10.45 11.90 15.83
N GLU A 59 -10.57 13.16 16.24
CA GLU A 59 -11.51 14.16 15.74
C GLU A 59 -11.32 14.44 14.24
N LEU A 60 -10.17 14.10 13.64
CA LEU A 60 -10.02 14.15 12.18
C LEU A 60 -11.02 13.25 11.45
N GLY A 61 -11.46 12.16 12.08
CA GLY A 61 -12.54 11.32 11.54
C GLY A 61 -13.91 11.98 11.52
N GLN A 62 -14.06 13.13 12.17
CA GLN A 62 -15.29 13.92 12.19
C GLN A 62 -15.25 15.09 11.22
N ILE A 63 -14.16 15.28 10.45
CA ILE A 63 -14.18 16.23 9.35
C ILE A 63 -15.34 15.84 8.44
N GLU A 64 -16.40 16.65 8.46
CA GLU A 64 -17.58 16.40 7.67
C GLU A 64 -17.15 16.23 6.21
N LYS A 65 -17.80 15.32 5.49
CA LYS A 65 -17.69 15.26 4.02
C LYS A 65 -18.31 16.54 3.45
N THR A 66 -17.57 17.63 3.55
CA THR A 66 -17.86 18.87 2.83
C THR A 66 -17.79 18.53 1.35
N GLY A 67 -18.68 19.11 0.53
CA GLY A 67 -18.83 18.81 -0.91
C GLY A 67 -17.63 19.20 -1.79
N GLY A 68 -16.42 18.75 -1.43
CA GLY A 68 -15.13 19.19 -1.94
C GLY A 68 -14.64 20.46 -1.25
N VAL A 69 -13.32 20.59 -1.06
CA VAL A 69 -12.67 21.88 -0.79
C VAL A 69 -12.23 22.42 -2.14
N SER A 70 -12.57 23.65 -2.50
CA SER A 70 -12.04 24.26 -3.74
C SER A 70 -10.54 24.53 -3.62
N LEU A 71 -9.84 24.66 -4.75
CA LEU A 71 -8.42 25.02 -4.70
C LEU A 71 -8.23 26.39 -4.04
N GLU A 72 -9.11 27.35 -4.35
CA GLU A 72 -9.14 28.68 -3.75
C GLU A 72 -9.23 28.63 -2.22
N GLU A 73 -10.12 27.80 -1.68
CA GLU A 73 -10.23 27.60 -0.23
C GLU A 73 -8.99 26.92 0.34
N ALA A 74 -8.45 25.90 -0.35
CA ALA A 74 -7.29 25.15 0.13
C ALA A 74 -6.03 26.01 0.24
N VAL A 75 -5.83 26.97 -0.68
CA VAL A 75 -4.62 27.81 -0.69
C VAL A 75 -4.79 29.13 0.07
N ALA A 76 -6.02 29.54 0.42
CA ALA A 76 -6.25 30.75 1.20
C ALA A 76 -5.49 30.80 2.54
N PRO A 77 -5.41 29.71 3.34
CA PRO A 77 -4.59 29.68 4.56
C PRO A 77 -3.08 29.84 4.32
N LEU A 78 -2.62 29.63 3.09
CA LEU A 78 -1.23 29.80 2.68
C LEU A 78 -0.93 31.23 2.20
N GLU A 79 -1.93 32.13 2.26
CA GLU A 79 -1.84 33.54 1.83
C GLU A 79 -1.42 33.71 0.36
N VAL A 80 -1.90 32.82 -0.51
CA VAL A 80 -1.62 32.88 -1.94
C VAL A 80 -2.88 32.81 -2.78
N ASP A 81 -2.87 33.52 -3.91
CA ASP A 81 -3.93 33.43 -4.91
C ASP A 81 -3.83 32.12 -5.71
N ALA A 82 -4.97 31.46 -5.97
CA ALA A 82 -5.04 30.17 -6.66
C ALA A 82 -4.48 30.21 -8.09
N LYS A 83 -4.71 31.30 -8.84
CA LYS A 83 -4.15 31.43 -10.20
C LYS A 83 -2.63 31.56 -10.15
N SER A 84 -2.12 32.34 -9.20
CA SER A 84 -0.67 32.47 -8.96
C SER A 84 -0.04 31.16 -8.50
N TYR A 85 -0.79 30.34 -7.76
CA TYR A 85 -0.34 29.06 -7.22
C TYR A 85 -0.13 28.04 -8.34
N VAL A 86 -1.12 27.85 -9.22
CA VAL A 86 -1.04 26.89 -10.34
C VAL A 86 0.00 27.32 -11.39
N SER A 87 0.18 28.62 -11.61
CA SER A 87 1.11 29.13 -12.63
C SER A 87 2.57 29.16 -12.21
N ALA A 88 2.90 28.92 -10.94
CA ALA A 88 4.25 29.03 -10.39
C ALA A 88 4.80 27.66 -9.92
N PRO A 89 5.27 26.79 -10.85
CA PRO A 89 5.65 25.41 -10.54
C PRO A 89 6.84 25.26 -9.58
N ALA A 90 7.62 26.32 -9.36
CA ALA A 90 8.79 26.32 -8.47
C ALA A 90 8.58 27.11 -7.16
N ARG A 91 7.32 27.33 -6.74
CA ARG A 91 7.05 28.05 -5.49
C ARG A 91 7.67 27.32 -4.30
N ARG A 92 8.41 28.06 -3.49
CA ARG A 92 8.92 27.62 -2.19
C ARG A 92 8.12 28.31 -1.10
N PHE A 93 7.49 27.52 -0.24
CA PHE A 93 6.89 28.03 0.98
C PHE A 93 7.94 28.18 2.09
N PRO A 94 7.70 29.03 3.11
CA PRO A 94 8.55 29.10 4.29
C PRO A 94 8.72 27.73 4.94
N SER A 95 9.93 27.41 5.41
CA SER A 95 10.31 26.09 5.94
C SER A 95 9.57 25.65 7.22
N GLY A 96 8.71 26.49 7.80
CA GLY A 96 7.85 26.16 8.94
C GLY A 96 6.38 25.94 8.60
N LEU A 97 5.94 26.25 7.37
CA LEU A 97 4.52 26.31 7.04
C LEU A 97 3.83 24.95 7.14
N GLY A 98 4.50 23.85 6.78
CA GLY A 98 3.96 22.49 6.96
C GLY A 98 3.76 22.12 8.43
N ALA A 99 4.69 22.52 9.31
CA ALA A 99 4.56 22.30 10.75
C ALA A 99 3.41 23.14 11.33
N GLU A 100 3.27 24.38 10.87
CA GLU A 100 2.17 25.26 11.26
C GLU A 100 0.81 24.72 10.83
N MET A 101 0.66 24.30 9.57
CA MET A 101 -0.60 23.71 9.08
C MET A 101 -0.93 22.41 9.83
N THR A 102 0.08 21.59 10.15
CA THR A 102 -0.11 20.39 10.97
C THR A 102 -0.59 20.73 12.37
N GLN A 103 0.00 21.74 13.03
CA GLN A 103 -0.45 22.17 14.36
C GLN A 103 -1.89 22.70 14.32
N ARG A 104 -2.22 23.55 13.33
CA ARG A 104 -3.59 24.06 13.15
C ARG A 104 -4.58 22.92 12.92
N LEU A 105 -4.20 21.90 12.14
CA LEU A 105 -5.02 20.73 11.87
C LEU A 105 -5.29 19.92 13.15
N ILE A 106 -4.29 19.79 14.02
CA ILE A 106 -4.42 19.10 15.32
C ILE A 106 -5.30 19.91 16.27
N ASP A 107 -5.05 21.22 16.39
CA ASP A 107 -5.77 22.10 17.33
C ASP A 107 -7.24 22.27 16.93
N ARG A 108 -7.52 22.32 15.62
CA ARG A 108 -8.84 22.53 15.03
C ARG A 108 -8.99 21.72 13.73
N PRO A 109 -9.33 20.42 13.82
CA PRO A 109 -9.61 19.58 12.67
C PRO A 109 -10.62 20.22 11.72
N HIS A 110 -10.20 20.51 10.50
CA HIS A 110 -11.03 21.16 9.49
C HIS A 110 -10.57 20.82 8.07
N ALA A 111 -11.52 20.59 7.15
CA ALA A 111 -11.23 20.17 5.78
C ALA A 111 -10.30 21.13 5.03
N VAL A 112 -10.53 22.44 5.17
CA VAL A 112 -9.70 23.49 4.54
C VAL A 112 -8.25 23.44 5.06
N THR A 113 -8.04 23.21 6.36
CA THR A 113 -6.68 23.13 6.93
C THR A 113 -5.96 21.86 6.49
N ALA A 114 -6.67 20.73 6.40
CA ALA A 114 -6.14 19.49 5.84
C ALA A 114 -5.76 19.68 4.36
N ALA A 115 -6.61 20.32 3.56
CA ALA A 115 -6.32 20.65 2.17
C ALA A 115 -5.10 21.59 2.05
N ALA A 116 -4.99 22.63 2.89
CA ALA A 116 -3.84 23.51 2.92
C ALA A 116 -2.53 22.77 3.25
N LEU A 117 -2.58 21.80 4.18
CA LEU A 117 -1.44 20.93 4.51
C LEU A 117 -1.03 20.07 3.31
N VAL A 118 -2.00 19.55 2.54
CA VAL A 118 -1.74 18.82 1.30
C VAL A 118 -1.08 19.73 0.27
N GLU A 119 -1.60 20.93 0.05
CA GLU A 119 -1.07 21.89 -0.92
C GLU A 119 0.37 22.32 -0.59
N VAL A 120 0.66 22.71 0.65
CA VAL A 120 2.04 23.04 1.02
C VAL A 120 3.00 21.85 0.84
N SER A 121 2.51 20.62 1.03
CA SER A 121 3.30 19.40 0.90
C SER A 121 3.59 18.98 -0.54
N LEU A 122 2.79 19.44 -1.52
CA LEU A 122 3.11 19.31 -2.96
C LEU A 122 4.40 20.03 -3.33
N HIS A 123 4.84 21.00 -2.52
CA HIS A 123 6.07 21.76 -2.71
C HIS A 123 7.23 21.30 -1.81
N SER A 124 7.09 20.14 -1.15
CA SER A 124 8.16 19.56 -0.33
C SER A 124 9.40 19.25 -1.17
N ASP A 125 10.60 19.39 -0.61
CA ASP A 125 11.85 18.94 -1.24
C ASP A 125 11.92 17.40 -1.37
N SER A 126 11.11 16.68 -0.60
CA SER A 126 11.02 15.22 -0.62
C SER A 126 10.01 14.74 -1.67
N LEU A 127 10.48 14.01 -2.68
CA LEU A 127 9.60 13.43 -3.70
C LEU A 127 8.57 12.45 -3.09
N LEU A 128 8.94 11.73 -2.02
CA LEU A 128 8.01 10.86 -1.29
C LEU A 128 6.82 11.67 -0.75
N VAL A 129 7.09 12.81 -0.11
CA VAL A 129 6.07 13.66 0.50
C VAL A 129 5.24 14.33 -0.58
N ARG A 130 5.86 14.78 -1.69
CA ARG A 130 5.12 15.31 -2.85
C ARG A 130 4.21 14.27 -3.48
N ALA A 131 4.67 13.03 -3.66
CA ALA A 131 3.85 11.94 -4.20
C ALA A 131 2.66 11.61 -3.29
N SER A 132 2.90 11.53 -1.97
CA SER A 132 1.85 11.38 -0.96
C SER A 132 0.85 12.54 -0.97
N ALA A 133 1.33 13.78 -1.08
CA ALA A 133 0.48 14.96 -1.21
C ALA A 133 -0.33 14.93 -2.50
N ALA A 134 0.24 14.50 -3.63
CA ALA A 134 -0.48 14.37 -4.88
C ALA A 134 -1.58 13.31 -4.82
N VAL A 135 -1.37 12.19 -4.11
CA VAL A 135 -2.43 11.22 -3.82
C VAL A 135 -3.52 11.83 -2.94
N ALA A 136 -3.14 12.52 -1.86
CA ALA A 136 -4.07 13.16 -0.94
C ALA A 136 -4.87 14.29 -1.61
N ALA A 137 -4.29 15.00 -2.57
CA ALA A 137 -4.94 16.07 -3.33
C ALA A 137 -6.13 15.56 -4.18
N LEU A 138 -6.14 14.27 -4.51
CA LEU A 138 -7.28 13.63 -5.16
C LEU A 138 -8.52 13.58 -4.26
N ASP A 139 -8.34 13.70 -2.95
CA ASP A 139 -9.37 13.59 -1.91
C ASP A 139 -9.78 14.95 -1.34
N THR A 140 -9.01 16.01 -1.61
CA THR A 140 -9.23 17.35 -1.02
C THR A 140 -9.69 18.37 -2.07
N ALA A 141 -8.76 18.82 -2.93
CA ALA A 141 -8.89 20.02 -3.75
C ALA A 141 -8.98 19.74 -5.26
N GLY A 142 -9.84 18.79 -5.65
CA GLY A 142 -10.11 18.47 -7.05
C GLY A 142 -8.90 17.94 -7.82
N GLY A 143 -7.94 17.31 -7.14
CA GLY A 143 -6.63 16.95 -7.70
C GLY A 143 -6.65 16.10 -8.98
N ALA A 144 -7.73 15.37 -9.25
CA ALA A 144 -7.87 14.56 -10.47
C ALA A 144 -7.89 15.40 -11.76
N GLN A 145 -8.28 16.67 -11.70
CA GLN A 145 -8.33 17.57 -12.86
C GLN A 145 -7.08 18.46 -12.98
N ARG A 146 -6.16 18.37 -12.01
CA ARG A 146 -5.00 19.25 -11.87
C ARG A 146 -3.77 18.66 -12.55
N THR A 147 -3.21 19.41 -13.51
CA THR A 147 -2.06 18.97 -14.30
C THR A 147 -0.78 18.86 -13.47
N ASP A 148 -0.59 19.72 -12.47
CA ASP A 148 0.55 19.70 -11.54
C ASP A 148 0.53 18.48 -10.61
N VAL A 149 -0.66 18.10 -10.13
CA VAL A 149 -0.86 16.87 -9.34
C VAL A 149 -0.54 15.63 -10.18
N VAL A 150 -1.07 15.55 -11.40
CA VAL A 150 -0.78 14.44 -12.32
C VAL A 150 0.72 14.39 -12.68
N ALA A 151 1.35 15.53 -12.96
CA ALA A 151 2.78 15.58 -13.24
C ALA A 151 3.61 15.04 -12.06
N THR A 152 3.26 15.41 -10.83
CA THR A 152 3.92 14.91 -9.62
C THR A 152 3.78 13.39 -9.47
N LEU A 153 2.60 12.83 -9.79
CA LEU A 153 2.37 11.38 -9.78
C LEU A 153 3.17 10.67 -10.88
N VAL A 154 3.30 11.28 -12.07
CA VAL A 154 4.11 10.75 -13.17
C VAL A 154 5.60 10.72 -12.78
N ASP A 155 6.12 11.81 -12.23
CA ASP A 155 7.51 11.88 -11.75
C ASP A 155 7.78 10.86 -10.63
N GLY A 156 6.85 10.75 -9.68
CA GLY A 156 6.91 9.75 -8.62
C GLY A 156 6.89 8.32 -9.14
N ALA A 157 6.12 8.01 -10.20
CA ALA A 157 5.97 6.66 -10.74
C ALA A 157 7.25 6.07 -11.38
N ASP A 158 8.26 6.91 -11.63
CA ASP A 158 9.60 6.54 -12.09
C ASP A 158 10.70 6.70 -11.01
N ALA A 159 10.32 7.09 -9.79
CA ALA A 159 11.28 7.30 -8.71
C ALA A 159 12.13 6.06 -8.44
N ARG A 160 13.40 6.26 -8.08
CA ARG A 160 14.30 5.16 -7.70
C ARG A 160 13.84 4.48 -6.41
N ASP A 161 13.40 5.29 -5.45
CA ASP A 161 12.84 4.83 -4.18
C ASP A 161 11.57 3.99 -4.41
N PRO A 162 11.55 2.71 -4.00
CA PRO A 162 10.42 1.82 -4.26
C PRO A 162 9.10 2.30 -3.64
N LEU A 163 9.12 2.90 -2.46
CA LEU A 163 7.92 3.31 -1.74
C LEU A 163 7.25 4.51 -2.42
N THR A 164 8.04 5.56 -2.72
CA THR A 164 7.61 6.73 -3.51
C THR A 164 6.97 6.28 -4.82
N ARG A 165 7.64 5.34 -5.51
CA ARG A 165 7.19 4.79 -6.79
C ARG A 165 5.85 4.08 -6.69
N GLN A 166 5.62 3.30 -5.63
CA GLN A 166 4.36 2.59 -5.42
C GLN A 166 3.21 3.55 -5.11
N ILE A 167 3.40 4.50 -4.19
CA ILE A 167 2.39 5.51 -3.83
C ILE A 167 1.96 6.30 -5.07
N ALA A 168 2.93 6.78 -5.85
CA ALA A 168 2.68 7.56 -7.05
C ALA A 168 1.92 6.76 -8.12
N ARG A 169 2.25 5.48 -8.31
CA ARG A 169 1.52 4.61 -9.26
C ARG A 169 0.09 4.34 -8.83
N ILE A 170 -0.17 4.18 -7.53
CA ILE A 170 -1.54 4.06 -7.01
C ILE A 170 -2.33 5.35 -7.29
N GLY A 171 -1.76 6.51 -6.97
CA GLY A 171 -2.37 7.80 -7.29
C GLY A 171 -2.64 7.98 -8.79
N LEU A 172 -1.65 7.70 -9.62
CA LEU A 172 -1.78 7.81 -11.08
C LEU A 172 -2.87 6.88 -11.61
N SER A 173 -3.00 5.67 -11.05
CA SER A 173 -4.04 4.72 -11.47
C SER A 173 -5.44 5.17 -11.11
N ARG A 174 -5.60 5.95 -10.03
CA ARG A 174 -6.89 6.54 -9.64
C ARG A 174 -7.35 7.65 -10.59
N VAL A 175 -6.43 8.36 -11.23
CA VAL A 175 -6.74 9.49 -12.13
C VAL A 175 -6.72 9.09 -13.60
N ASN A 176 -5.71 8.33 -14.00
CA ASN A 176 -5.50 7.86 -15.37
C ASN A 176 -4.94 6.43 -15.37
N PRO A 177 -5.80 5.41 -15.19
CA PRO A 177 -5.37 4.00 -15.17
C PRO A 177 -4.76 3.52 -16.49
N GLY A 178 -5.05 4.20 -17.60
CA GLY A 178 -4.50 3.93 -18.92
C GLY A 178 -3.18 4.62 -19.23
N HIS A 179 -2.58 5.33 -18.27
CA HIS A 179 -1.35 6.10 -18.52
C HIS A 179 -0.18 5.19 -18.92
N ASP A 180 0.62 5.60 -19.91
CA ASP A 180 1.70 4.78 -20.49
C ASP A 180 2.72 4.28 -19.45
N LYS A 181 3.01 5.12 -18.44
CA LYS A 181 3.87 4.75 -17.30
C LYS A 181 3.40 3.53 -16.52
N LEU A 182 2.09 3.26 -16.50
CA LEU A 182 1.49 2.10 -15.83
C LEU A 182 1.43 0.89 -16.77
N ALA A 183 1.17 1.12 -18.07
CA ALA A 183 1.01 0.06 -19.06
C ALA A 183 2.21 -0.90 -19.12
N HIS A 184 3.43 -0.38 -18.97
CA HIS A 184 4.65 -1.19 -18.99
C HIS A 184 4.87 -2.07 -17.76
N LEU A 185 4.10 -1.89 -16.69
CA LEU A 185 4.25 -2.63 -15.42
C LEU A 185 3.42 -3.92 -15.40
N VAL A 186 2.42 -3.99 -16.27
CA VAL A 186 1.49 -5.10 -16.35
C VAL A 186 2.17 -6.30 -17.02
N GLY A 187 2.03 -7.47 -16.41
CA GLY A 187 2.54 -8.75 -16.90
C GLY A 187 1.50 -9.55 -17.68
N ARG A 188 1.93 -10.69 -18.21
CA ARG A 188 1.01 -11.75 -18.65
C ARG A 188 0.67 -12.63 -17.46
N ALA A 189 -0.54 -13.20 -17.47
CA ALA A 189 -0.91 -14.23 -16.50
C ALA A 189 -0.02 -15.47 -16.67
N ALA A 190 0.09 -16.28 -15.62
CA ALA A 190 0.78 -17.55 -15.66
C ALA A 190 0.20 -18.47 -16.75
N GLU A 191 1.07 -19.19 -17.44
CA GLU A 191 0.67 -20.21 -18.40
C GLU A 191 0.22 -21.48 -17.67
N LEU A 192 -0.78 -22.17 -18.23
CA LEU A 192 -1.17 -23.51 -17.82
C LEU A 192 -0.13 -24.48 -18.41
N THR A 193 0.60 -25.20 -17.55
CA THR A 193 1.75 -26.02 -17.99
C THR A 193 1.52 -27.52 -17.85
N GLY A 194 0.35 -27.95 -17.36
CA GLY A 194 0.02 -29.37 -17.17
C GLY A 194 0.72 -30.02 -15.96
N THR A 195 0.39 -31.30 -15.73
CA THR A 195 0.37 -31.98 -14.41
C THR A 195 1.59 -32.83 -14.01
N ASP A 196 2.78 -32.64 -14.58
CA ASP A 196 3.91 -33.56 -14.35
C ASP A 196 4.94 -33.11 -13.31
N ARG A 197 4.51 -32.29 -12.33
CA ARG A 197 5.41 -31.76 -11.28
C ARG A 197 5.11 -32.38 -9.91
N PRO A 198 6.14 -32.67 -9.10
CA PRO A 198 5.96 -33.02 -7.70
C PRO A 198 5.07 -31.98 -7.02
N SER A 199 4.12 -32.42 -6.18
CA SER A 199 3.28 -31.52 -5.40
C SER A 199 4.16 -30.67 -4.47
N HIS A 200 4.44 -29.46 -4.91
CA HIS A 200 5.06 -28.41 -4.12
C HIS A 200 3.97 -27.78 -3.26
N THR A 201 4.13 -27.81 -1.94
CA THR A 201 3.06 -27.45 -1.00
C THR A 201 2.84 -25.96 -0.87
N ALA A 202 3.77 -25.11 -1.34
CA ALA A 202 3.67 -23.66 -1.21
C ALA A 202 3.69 -22.92 -2.56
N VAL A 203 2.88 -21.88 -2.67
CA VAL A 203 2.75 -20.99 -3.84
C VAL A 203 2.96 -19.55 -3.39
N LEU A 204 3.64 -18.75 -4.21
CA LEU A 204 3.83 -17.32 -3.99
C LEU A 204 3.15 -16.49 -5.10
N THR A 205 2.44 -15.43 -4.74
CA THR A 205 1.87 -14.50 -5.71
C THR A 205 2.13 -13.04 -5.36
N HIS A 206 2.33 -12.24 -6.41
CA HIS A 206 2.73 -10.84 -6.30
C HIS A 206 1.53 -9.89 -6.25
N GLY A 207 1.80 -8.65 -5.86
CA GLY A 207 0.83 -7.56 -5.86
C GLY A 207 0.73 -6.78 -7.18
N THR A 208 -0.02 -5.69 -7.14
CA THR A 208 -0.12 -4.74 -8.24
C THR A 208 1.26 -4.18 -8.64
N PHE A 209 1.49 -3.99 -9.94
CA PHE A 209 2.75 -3.51 -10.54
C PHE A 209 4.00 -4.35 -10.26
N ALA A 210 3.85 -5.51 -9.63
CA ALA A 210 4.96 -6.39 -9.27
C ALA A 210 5.13 -7.58 -10.25
N ALA A 211 4.29 -7.69 -11.27
CA ALA A 211 4.30 -8.83 -12.20
C ALA A 211 5.65 -9.04 -12.90
N LYS A 212 6.43 -7.96 -13.12
CA LYS A 212 7.76 -8.02 -13.74
C LYS A 212 8.93 -7.95 -12.73
N THR A 213 8.62 -7.91 -11.44
CA THR A 213 9.65 -7.91 -10.39
C THR A 213 10.16 -9.33 -10.14
N ARG A 214 11.37 -9.45 -9.58
CA ARG A 214 12.04 -10.74 -9.40
C ARG A 214 11.81 -11.39 -8.04
N TRP A 215 11.53 -10.62 -6.99
CA TRP A 215 11.50 -11.10 -5.60
C TRP A 215 10.61 -12.34 -5.38
N TRP A 216 9.52 -12.47 -6.14
CA TRP A 216 8.54 -13.55 -6.01
C TRP A 216 8.75 -14.74 -6.96
N ARG A 217 9.80 -14.71 -7.79
CA ARG A 217 10.09 -15.72 -8.81
C ARG A 217 11.39 -16.46 -8.47
N PRO A 218 11.66 -17.63 -9.09
CA PRO A 218 12.95 -18.31 -8.93
C PRO A 218 14.15 -17.35 -9.11
N GLY A 219 15.10 -17.43 -8.19
CA GLY A 219 16.26 -16.54 -8.12
C GLY A 219 15.97 -15.14 -7.55
N GLY A 220 14.72 -14.83 -7.20
CA GLY A 220 14.35 -13.69 -6.36
C GLY A 220 14.82 -13.86 -4.92
N ASP A 221 15.10 -12.76 -4.24
CA ASP A 221 15.55 -12.75 -2.84
C ASP A 221 14.51 -13.38 -1.90
N PHE A 222 13.25 -12.94 -1.94
CA PHE A 222 12.21 -13.48 -1.07
C PHE A 222 11.82 -14.92 -1.42
N TYR A 223 11.71 -15.23 -2.71
CA TYR A 223 11.50 -16.60 -3.18
C TYR A 223 12.59 -17.54 -2.65
N THR A 224 13.87 -17.18 -2.85
CA THR A 224 15.01 -17.99 -2.40
C THR A 224 15.02 -18.13 -0.89
N TYR A 225 14.65 -17.08 -0.16
CA TYR A 225 14.54 -17.12 1.30
C TYR A 225 13.48 -18.12 1.77
N LEU A 226 12.26 -18.06 1.21
CA LEU A 226 11.17 -18.97 1.57
C LEU A 226 11.48 -20.43 1.21
N ASP A 227 12.11 -20.67 0.06
CA ASP A 227 12.49 -22.02 -0.38
C ASP A 227 13.60 -22.64 0.50
N ALA A 228 14.42 -21.79 1.14
CA ALA A 228 15.51 -22.21 2.02
C ALA A 228 15.10 -22.38 3.50
N LEU A 229 13.83 -22.16 3.86
CA LEU A 229 13.36 -22.35 5.25
C LEU A 229 13.45 -23.83 5.67
N VAL A 230 13.44 -24.08 6.98
CA VAL A 230 13.51 -25.42 7.58
C VAL A 230 12.31 -25.62 8.52
N PRO A 231 11.42 -26.60 8.26
CA PRO A 231 11.41 -27.50 7.10
C PRO A 231 11.17 -26.73 5.78
N PRO A 232 11.65 -27.25 4.63
CA PRO A 232 11.47 -26.59 3.34
C PRO A 232 9.98 -26.46 3.00
N LEU A 233 9.59 -25.27 2.54
CA LEU A 233 8.22 -25.02 2.06
C LEU A 233 7.93 -25.66 0.71
N HIS A 234 8.98 -26.05 -0.03
CA HIS A 234 8.89 -26.57 -1.39
C HIS A 234 8.07 -25.64 -2.28
N LEU A 235 8.61 -24.47 -2.64
CA LEU A 235 7.87 -23.50 -3.45
C LEU A 235 7.64 -24.03 -4.87
N HIS A 236 6.41 -23.87 -5.37
CA HIS A 236 6.06 -24.23 -6.73
C HIS A 236 6.74 -23.28 -7.74
N ASP A 237 7.40 -23.84 -8.75
CA ASP A 237 8.04 -23.11 -9.85
C ASP A 237 7.34 -23.45 -11.19
N PRO A 238 6.84 -22.45 -11.96
CA PRO A 238 6.70 -21.06 -11.55
C PRO A 238 5.57 -20.94 -10.54
N SER A 239 5.69 -20.02 -9.60
CA SER A 239 4.54 -19.66 -8.75
C SER A 239 3.51 -18.84 -9.55
N PHE A 240 2.32 -18.66 -8.98
CA PHE A 240 1.22 -18.02 -9.70
C PHE A 240 1.47 -16.51 -9.96
N GLY A 241 1.51 -16.17 -11.25
CA GLY A 241 1.59 -14.80 -11.74
C GLY A 241 0.29 -14.33 -12.37
N TRP A 242 -0.03 -13.04 -12.20
CA TRP A 242 -1.15 -12.39 -12.86
C TRP A 242 -0.71 -11.06 -13.48
N SER A 243 -1.65 -10.35 -14.11
CA SER A 243 -1.32 -9.11 -14.82
C SER A 243 -0.71 -8.04 -13.89
N GLY A 244 -1.06 -8.02 -12.60
CA GLY A 244 -0.66 -6.96 -11.68
C GLY A 244 -1.33 -5.63 -11.96
N LEU A 245 -2.38 -5.59 -12.78
CA LEU A 245 -3.13 -4.36 -13.09
C LEU A 245 -3.94 -3.89 -11.87
N TYR A 246 -3.94 -2.58 -11.62
CA TYR A 246 -4.71 -1.97 -10.55
C TYR A 246 -6.18 -1.76 -10.97
N SER A 247 -6.97 -2.84 -11.02
CA SER A 247 -8.40 -2.75 -11.28
C SER A 247 -9.18 -3.93 -10.72
N ASP A 248 -10.44 -3.70 -10.35
CA ASP A 248 -11.32 -4.77 -9.86
C ASP A 248 -11.53 -5.90 -10.88
N PRO A 249 -11.81 -5.61 -12.17
CA PRO A 249 -11.95 -6.68 -13.16
C PRO A 249 -10.68 -7.53 -13.31
N ALA A 250 -9.49 -6.91 -13.22
CA ALA A 250 -8.23 -7.66 -13.31
C ALA A 250 -8.03 -8.58 -12.10
N ARG A 251 -8.36 -8.12 -10.90
CA ARG A 251 -8.29 -8.93 -9.67
C ARG A 251 -9.28 -10.09 -9.70
N GLN A 252 -10.50 -9.87 -10.18
CA GLN A 252 -11.51 -10.92 -10.35
C GLN A 252 -11.09 -11.96 -11.39
N LEU A 253 -10.59 -11.52 -12.54
CA LEU A 253 -10.06 -12.42 -13.56
C LEU A 253 -8.87 -13.24 -13.04
N ALA A 254 -7.93 -12.59 -12.36
CA ALA A 254 -6.78 -13.26 -11.76
C ALA A 254 -7.20 -14.30 -10.70
N ALA A 255 -8.26 -14.04 -9.94
CA ALA A 255 -8.78 -14.99 -8.95
C ALA A 255 -9.36 -16.25 -9.61
N GLN A 256 -10.12 -16.09 -10.70
CA GLN A 256 -10.60 -17.22 -11.50
C GLN A 256 -9.44 -18.00 -12.12
N GLN A 257 -8.43 -17.30 -12.63
CA GLN A 257 -7.22 -17.91 -13.17
C GLN A 257 -6.43 -18.65 -12.10
N LEU A 258 -6.31 -18.13 -10.88
CA LEU A 258 -5.65 -18.81 -9.76
C LEU A 258 -6.35 -20.12 -9.43
N ALA A 259 -7.68 -20.11 -9.26
CA ALA A 259 -8.44 -21.33 -8.97
C ALA A 259 -8.26 -22.39 -10.07
N ALA A 260 -8.35 -22.00 -11.35
CA ALA A 260 -8.13 -22.92 -12.47
C ALA A 260 -6.68 -23.42 -12.54
N TRP A 261 -5.71 -22.54 -12.28
CA TRP A 261 -4.29 -22.87 -12.28
C TRP A 261 -3.94 -23.87 -11.16
N LEU A 262 -4.49 -23.73 -9.95
CA LEU A 262 -4.27 -24.70 -8.88
C LEU A 262 -4.72 -26.12 -9.27
N VAL A 263 -5.88 -26.23 -9.92
CA VAL A 263 -6.39 -27.50 -10.44
C VAL A 263 -5.48 -28.06 -11.54
N ASP A 264 -5.08 -27.23 -12.50
CA ASP A 264 -4.18 -27.62 -13.60
C ASP A 264 -2.81 -28.08 -13.10
N GLN A 265 -2.32 -27.50 -12.01
CA GLN A 265 -1.05 -27.87 -11.40
C GLN A 265 -1.18 -29.04 -10.39
N GLY A 266 -2.38 -29.58 -10.18
CA GLY A 266 -2.60 -30.68 -9.24
C GLY A 266 -2.34 -30.32 -7.77
N LEU A 267 -2.45 -29.04 -7.43
CA LEU A 267 -2.17 -28.53 -6.09
C LEU A 267 -3.42 -28.64 -5.22
N GLN A 268 -3.37 -29.51 -4.22
CA GLN A 268 -4.43 -29.68 -3.24
C GLN A 268 -4.09 -28.87 -1.98
N GLN A 269 -4.93 -27.87 -1.67
CA GLN A 269 -4.83 -27.05 -0.46
C GLN A 269 -3.43 -26.46 -0.16
N PRO A 270 -2.72 -25.84 -1.12
CA PRO A 270 -1.37 -25.36 -0.85
C PRO A 270 -1.36 -24.24 0.18
N ASP A 271 -0.19 -23.99 0.75
CA ASP A 271 0.11 -22.72 1.40
C ASP A 271 0.26 -21.64 0.33
N LEU A 272 -0.48 -20.54 0.48
CA LEU A 272 -0.40 -19.44 -0.46
C LEU A 272 0.13 -18.19 0.24
N PHE A 273 1.28 -17.72 -0.21
CA PHE A 273 1.88 -16.46 0.18
C PHE A 273 1.44 -15.39 -0.83
N ALA A 274 0.80 -14.33 -0.35
CA ALA A 274 0.15 -13.36 -1.22
C ALA A 274 0.43 -11.93 -0.76
N HIS A 275 1.16 -11.18 -1.59
CA HIS A 275 1.54 -9.80 -1.26
C HIS A 275 0.56 -8.77 -1.82
N SER A 276 0.20 -7.77 -1.02
CA SER A 276 -0.65 -6.64 -1.42
C SER A 276 -1.95 -7.13 -2.07
N HIS A 277 -2.34 -6.62 -3.24
CA HIS A 277 -3.50 -7.13 -3.98
C HIS A 277 -3.39 -8.58 -4.50
N GLY A 278 -2.22 -9.22 -4.41
CA GLY A 278 -2.14 -10.68 -4.52
C GLY A 278 -3.01 -11.36 -3.45
N GLY A 279 -3.11 -10.77 -2.25
CA GLY A 279 -4.03 -11.21 -1.19
C GLY A 279 -5.49 -11.05 -1.58
N THR A 280 -5.85 -9.97 -2.30
CA THR A 280 -7.20 -9.83 -2.88
C THR A 280 -7.50 -10.94 -3.89
N VAL A 281 -6.53 -11.26 -4.76
CA VAL A 281 -6.66 -12.35 -5.73
C VAL A 281 -6.87 -13.69 -5.03
N ALA A 282 -6.06 -13.99 -4.02
CA ALA A 282 -6.18 -15.19 -3.20
C ALA A 282 -7.57 -15.29 -2.52
N ASN A 283 -8.00 -14.24 -1.83
CA ASN A 283 -9.29 -14.22 -1.14
C ASN A 283 -10.48 -14.36 -2.09
N LEU A 284 -10.40 -13.77 -3.29
CA LEU A 284 -11.45 -13.92 -4.29
C LEU A 284 -11.43 -15.33 -4.90
N ALA A 285 -10.27 -15.96 -5.03
CA ALA A 285 -10.15 -17.32 -5.57
C ALA A 285 -10.84 -18.34 -4.67
N THR A 286 -10.83 -18.15 -3.34
CA THR A 286 -11.55 -19.06 -2.43
C THR A 286 -13.06 -19.04 -2.68
N ARG A 287 -13.62 -17.91 -3.10
CA ARG A 287 -15.05 -17.82 -3.47
C ARG A 287 -15.37 -18.62 -4.74
N GLY A 288 -14.35 -18.91 -5.54
CA GLY A 288 -14.40 -19.79 -6.71
C GLY A 288 -14.03 -21.25 -6.39
N GLY A 289 -13.88 -21.62 -5.12
CA GLY A 289 -13.57 -22.98 -4.68
C GLY A 289 -12.08 -23.30 -4.55
N ALA A 290 -11.17 -22.32 -4.66
CA ALA A 290 -9.78 -22.54 -4.28
C ALA A 290 -9.67 -22.78 -2.78
N GLU A 291 -8.94 -23.82 -2.39
CA GLU A 291 -8.72 -24.17 -0.99
C GLU A 291 -7.26 -23.95 -0.61
N PHE A 292 -7.01 -23.54 0.64
CA PHE A 292 -5.67 -23.28 1.16
C PHE A 292 -5.49 -23.87 2.56
N GLU A 293 -4.36 -24.54 2.81
CA GLU A 293 -3.96 -24.91 4.17
C GLU A 293 -3.62 -23.64 4.96
N ARG A 294 -2.60 -22.89 4.54
CA ARG A 294 -2.28 -21.56 5.08
C ARG A 294 -2.43 -20.50 4.01
N LEU A 295 -3.17 -19.44 4.30
CA LEU A 295 -3.14 -18.20 3.53
C LEU A 295 -2.28 -17.17 4.27
N VAL A 296 -1.08 -16.90 3.76
CA VAL A 296 -0.14 -15.92 4.31
C VAL A 296 -0.28 -14.60 3.56
N LEU A 297 -0.89 -13.61 4.21
CA LEU A 297 -1.15 -12.29 3.65
C LEU A 297 0.01 -11.35 4.02
N LEU A 298 0.65 -10.75 3.02
CA LEU A 298 1.78 -9.83 3.20
C LEU A 298 1.34 -8.42 2.81
N SER A 299 1.18 -7.52 3.77
CA SER A 299 0.71 -6.14 3.56
C SER A 299 -0.58 -6.07 2.72
N TRP A 300 -1.59 -6.89 3.04
CA TRP A 300 -2.84 -6.93 2.27
C TRP A 300 -3.71 -5.68 2.55
N PRO A 301 -4.06 -4.87 1.53
CA PRO A 301 -5.02 -3.77 1.70
C PRO A 301 -6.41 -4.33 1.98
N VAL A 302 -6.90 -4.12 3.22
CA VAL A 302 -8.14 -4.75 3.68
C VAL A 302 -9.35 -4.01 3.10
N HIS A 303 -10.19 -4.75 2.38
CA HIS A 303 -11.51 -4.28 2.01
C HIS A 303 -12.53 -5.39 2.24
N THR A 304 -13.62 -5.11 2.93
CA THR A 304 -14.59 -6.14 3.35
C THR A 304 -15.23 -6.85 2.17
N GLN A 305 -15.43 -6.15 1.04
CA GLN A 305 -15.93 -6.76 -0.19
C GLN A 305 -14.98 -7.81 -0.80
N TRP A 306 -13.73 -7.92 -0.33
CA TRP A 306 -12.74 -8.90 -0.75
C TRP A 306 -12.36 -9.90 0.35
N PHE A 307 -13.16 -10.03 1.41
CA PHE A 307 -12.92 -11.07 2.42
C PHE A 307 -12.99 -12.47 1.78
N PRO A 308 -12.16 -13.42 2.24
CA PRO A 308 -12.19 -14.77 1.70
C PRO A 308 -13.49 -15.48 2.05
N ASP A 309 -13.73 -16.60 1.36
CA ASP A 309 -14.55 -17.66 1.91
C ASP A 309 -13.72 -18.38 2.98
N PHE A 310 -13.99 -18.06 4.24
CA PHE A 310 -13.26 -18.60 5.38
C PHE A 310 -13.45 -20.12 5.54
N THR A 311 -14.43 -20.74 4.89
CA THR A 311 -14.60 -22.20 4.94
C THR A 311 -13.54 -22.95 4.13
N GLN A 312 -12.95 -22.28 3.13
CA GLN A 312 -11.94 -22.84 2.22
C GLN A 312 -10.50 -22.62 2.69
N ILE A 313 -10.32 -22.08 3.89
CA ILE A 313 -8.99 -21.78 4.44
C ILE A 313 -8.88 -22.39 5.84
N GLN A 314 -7.85 -23.19 6.10
CA GLN A 314 -7.64 -23.72 7.45
C GLN A 314 -7.11 -22.63 8.40
N ARG A 315 -6.07 -21.91 7.98
CA ARG A 315 -5.44 -20.84 8.77
C ARG A 315 -5.06 -19.63 7.92
N ILE A 316 -5.20 -18.44 8.47
CA ILE A 316 -4.72 -17.19 7.89
C ILE A 316 -3.62 -16.62 8.78
N ILE A 317 -2.47 -16.33 8.18
CA ILE A 317 -1.34 -15.65 8.81
C ILE A 317 -1.26 -14.28 8.15
N ASP A 318 -1.46 -13.24 8.94
CA ASP A 318 -1.59 -11.88 8.45
C ASP A 318 -0.40 -11.03 8.90
N ILE A 319 0.52 -10.75 7.97
CA ILE A 319 1.78 -10.04 8.24
C ILE A 319 1.68 -8.64 7.64
N ARG A 320 1.84 -7.61 8.46
CA ARG A 320 1.69 -6.20 8.04
C ARG A 320 2.61 -5.27 8.81
N VAL A 321 2.74 -4.05 8.28
CA VAL A 321 3.38 -2.92 8.97
C VAL A 321 2.33 -1.94 9.47
N ARG A 322 2.66 -1.14 10.49
CA ARG A 322 1.78 -0.05 10.96
C ARG A 322 1.82 1.11 9.97
N LEU A 323 0.66 1.73 9.72
CA LEU A 323 0.54 2.91 8.85
C LEU A 323 1.18 2.69 7.48
N ASP A 324 0.94 1.54 6.84
CA ASP A 324 1.48 1.22 5.52
C ASP A 324 1.04 2.27 4.49
N LEU A 325 1.99 3.06 3.98
CA LEU A 325 1.68 4.24 3.16
C LEU A 325 1.03 3.86 1.82
N VAL A 326 1.34 2.68 1.28
CA VAL A 326 0.74 2.21 0.02
C VAL A 326 -0.70 1.80 0.27
N ILE A 327 -0.99 1.14 1.40
CA ILE A 327 -2.36 0.80 1.77
C ILE A 327 -3.17 2.07 2.10
N ILE A 328 -2.61 3.09 2.77
CA ILE A 328 -3.32 4.37 2.97
C ILE A 328 -3.63 5.01 1.60
N ALA A 329 -2.67 5.03 0.68
CA ALA A 329 -2.85 5.58 -0.68
C ALA A 329 -3.91 4.81 -1.50
N ASP A 330 -3.99 3.49 -1.32
CA ASP A 330 -5.05 2.60 -1.87
C ASP A 330 -6.42 2.87 -1.24
N ARG A 331 -6.44 3.56 -0.10
CA ARG A 331 -7.58 3.61 0.82
C ARG A 331 -7.92 2.20 1.32
N GLY A 332 -6.97 1.28 1.45
CA GLY A 332 -7.23 0.00 2.12
C GLY A 332 -7.28 0.16 3.63
N GLY A 333 -8.03 -0.70 4.31
CA GLY A 333 -7.97 -0.83 5.76
C GLY A 333 -6.62 -1.40 6.22
N GLN A 334 -6.10 -0.86 7.33
CA GLN A 334 -4.81 -1.24 7.91
C GLN A 334 -4.92 -2.37 8.94
N THR A 335 -6.15 -2.76 9.33
CA THR A 335 -6.46 -3.89 10.24
C THR A 335 -7.40 -4.89 9.56
N PHE A 336 -7.10 -6.18 9.70
CA PHE A 336 -7.99 -7.27 9.27
C PHE A 336 -8.77 -7.83 10.45
N THR A 337 -10.02 -7.39 10.58
CA THR A 337 -10.95 -7.93 11.58
C THR A 337 -11.89 -8.94 10.92
N PRO A 338 -11.65 -10.26 11.07
CA PRO A 338 -12.55 -11.27 10.51
C PRO A 338 -13.90 -11.28 11.27
N PRO A 339 -14.97 -11.83 10.65
CA PRO A 339 -16.22 -12.10 11.35
C PRO A 339 -15.99 -12.94 12.61
N ALA A 340 -16.81 -12.74 13.64
CA ALA A 340 -16.61 -13.36 14.96
C ALA A 340 -16.42 -14.88 14.90
N ALA A 341 -17.18 -15.57 14.04
CA ALA A 341 -17.11 -17.02 13.85
C ALA A 341 -15.74 -17.53 13.34
N TYR A 342 -14.93 -16.66 12.73
CA TYR A 342 -13.65 -17.02 12.11
C TYR A 342 -12.44 -16.36 12.77
N ARG A 343 -12.61 -15.64 13.89
CA ARG A 343 -11.49 -15.01 14.62
C ARG A 343 -10.38 -15.98 14.98
N GLY A 344 -10.71 -17.22 15.33
CA GLY A 344 -9.74 -18.26 15.66
C GLY A 344 -8.88 -18.73 14.48
N LYS A 345 -9.24 -18.39 13.24
CA LYS A 345 -8.46 -18.74 12.04
C LYS A 345 -7.37 -17.73 11.70
N VAL A 346 -7.43 -16.51 12.23
CA VAL A 346 -6.51 -15.42 11.85
C VAL A 346 -5.51 -15.17 12.96
N THR A 347 -4.22 -15.20 12.62
CA THR A 347 -3.13 -14.74 13.49
C THR A 347 -2.44 -13.57 12.80
N SER A 348 -2.44 -12.39 13.43
CA SER A 348 -1.83 -11.18 12.88
C SER A 348 -0.48 -10.86 13.52
N TYR A 349 0.50 -10.52 12.69
CA TYR A 349 1.83 -10.04 13.05
C TYR A 349 2.01 -8.63 12.50
N VAL A 350 2.03 -7.64 13.42
CA VAL A 350 2.10 -6.22 13.08
C VAL A 350 3.43 -5.66 13.59
N ASN A 351 4.44 -5.59 12.73
CA ASN A 351 5.78 -5.11 13.07
C ASN A 351 6.23 -4.04 12.09
N GLY A 352 7.14 -3.14 12.49
CA GLY A 352 7.56 -2.08 11.59
C GLY A 352 6.52 -0.98 11.36
N TRP A 353 6.93 -0.01 10.54
CA TRP A 353 6.16 1.17 10.18
C TRP A 353 6.36 1.53 8.71
N PHE A 354 5.30 2.03 8.07
CA PHE A 354 5.26 2.73 6.78
C PHE A 354 5.59 1.92 5.51
N ASP A 355 6.57 1.02 5.56
CA ASP A 355 7.14 0.39 4.38
C ASP A 355 6.37 -0.86 3.93
N HIS A 356 5.56 -0.69 2.87
CA HIS A 356 4.77 -1.75 2.26
C HIS A 356 5.59 -3.00 1.89
N GLY A 357 6.80 -2.79 1.38
CA GLY A 357 7.67 -3.87 0.91
C GLY A 357 8.41 -4.59 2.03
N ALA A 358 8.33 -4.15 3.28
CA ALA A 358 9.01 -4.81 4.39
C ALA A 358 8.57 -6.28 4.53
N THR A 359 7.28 -6.58 4.27
CA THR A 359 6.70 -7.91 4.48
C THR A 359 7.15 -8.96 3.47
N ASN A 360 7.83 -8.57 2.38
CA ASN A 360 8.51 -9.48 1.46
C ASN A 360 10.05 -9.35 1.52
N ASN A 361 10.60 -8.71 2.57
CA ASN A 361 12.03 -8.63 2.77
C ASN A 361 12.51 -9.76 3.71
N PRO A 362 13.48 -10.61 3.30
CA PRO A 362 14.04 -11.64 4.16
C PRO A 362 14.57 -11.13 5.52
N ALA A 363 15.19 -9.95 5.56
CA ALA A 363 15.74 -9.38 6.80
C ALA A 363 14.64 -9.00 7.80
N TYR A 364 13.48 -8.52 7.32
CA TYR A 364 12.32 -8.26 8.16
C TYR A 364 11.78 -9.56 8.78
N TRP A 365 11.71 -10.64 7.99
CA TRP A 365 11.28 -11.94 8.49
C TRP A 365 12.21 -12.50 9.56
N GLN A 366 13.52 -12.38 9.36
CA GLN A 366 14.52 -12.80 10.35
C GLN A 366 14.46 -11.96 11.63
N GLN A 367 14.34 -10.63 11.51
CA GLN A 367 14.29 -9.71 12.65
C GLN A 367 13.08 -9.97 13.55
N HIS A 368 11.95 -10.39 12.98
CA HIS A 368 10.69 -10.57 13.69
C HIS A 368 10.26 -12.03 13.89
N ASP A 369 11.18 -12.98 13.67
CA ASP A 369 10.95 -14.43 13.86
C ASP A 369 9.69 -14.96 13.15
N LEU A 370 9.41 -14.44 11.95
CA LEU A 370 8.22 -14.82 11.19
C LEU A 370 8.21 -16.27 10.70
N PRO A 371 9.35 -16.96 10.45
CA PRO A 371 9.33 -18.39 10.15
C PRO A 371 8.67 -19.24 11.25
N ALA A 372 8.74 -18.84 12.52
CA ALA A 372 8.10 -19.57 13.61
C ALA A 372 6.56 -19.50 13.59
N ALA A 373 5.99 -18.59 12.79
CA ALA A 373 4.55 -18.44 12.63
C ALA A 373 3.94 -19.44 11.65
N LEU A 374 4.76 -19.96 10.72
CA LEU A 374 4.39 -20.93 9.69
C LEU A 374 4.11 -22.27 10.37
#